data_AF-A0A399SU26-F1
#
_entry.id   AF-A0A399SU26-F1
#
_cell.length_a   1.000
_cell.length_b   1.000
_cell.length_c   1.000
_cell.angle_alpha   90.00
_cell.angle_beta   90.00
_cell.angle_gamma   90.00
#
_symmetry.space_group_name_H-M   'P 1'
#
loop_
_entity.id
_entity.type
_entity.pdbx_description
1 polymer ?
#
loop_
_entity_poly.entity_id
_entity_poly.type
_entity_poly.pdbx_seq_one_letter_code
_entity_poly.pdbx_strand_id
1 'polypeptide(L)'
;MVEDDARGPRIGAQPWAARPEDLLRTDLCPACSAPLGALLCGRCGLDVRAPEAAAVLEASRRIVDSIAERERLLEAMRRWSDAAARDRIASAAASAVPVTAAAPVTGAPVEAPGTVASAGSGP
;
A
#
# COMPACT_ATOMS: atom_id res chain seq x y z
N MET A 1 -20.04 -18.41 20.89
CA MET A 1 -18.95 -19.19 20.25
C MET A 1 -19.16 -18.99 18.76
N VAL A 2 -18.48 -18.00 18.19
CA VAL A 2 -18.57 -17.69 16.75
C VAL A 2 -17.21 -18.08 16.20
N GLU A 3 -17.17 -19.16 15.45
CA GLU A 3 -15.97 -19.60 14.74
C GLU A 3 -15.78 -18.68 13.54
N ASP A 4 -14.79 -17.79 13.65
CA ASP A 4 -14.32 -16.92 12.60
C ASP A 4 -13.48 -17.77 11.63
N ASP A 5 -14.10 -18.25 10.56
CA ASP A 5 -13.45 -18.99 9.48
C ASP A 5 -12.66 -18.02 8.57
N ALA A 6 -11.73 -17.28 9.16
CA ALA A 6 -10.77 -16.41 8.47
C ALA A 6 -9.61 -17.21 7.84
N ARG A 7 -9.86 -18.40 7.30
CA ARG A 7 -8.94 -19.06 6.38
C ARG A 7 -9.32 -18.72 4.94
N GLY A 8 -9.16 -17.43 4.61
CA GLY A 8 -8.91 -17.04 3.22
C GLY A 8 -7.75 -17.90 2.68
N PRO A 9 -7.72 -18.22 1.37
CA PRO A 9 -6.61 -18.95 0.78
C PRO A 9 -5.33 -18.24 1.18
N ARG A 10 -4.46 -18.95 1.92
CA ARG A 10 -3.08 -18.52 2.11
C ARG A 10 -2.50 -18.53 0.71
N ILE A 11 -2.57 -17.40 0.00
CA ILE A 11 -1.72 -17.16 -1.17
C ILE A 11 -0.34 -17.50 -0.63
N GLY A 12 0.17 -18.66 -1.03
CA GLY A 12 1.33 -19.25 -0.40
C GLY A 12 2.44 -18.22 -0.42
N ALA A 13 3.35 -18.31 0.54
CA ALA A 13 4.60 -17.54 0.56
C ALA A 13 5.54 -17.95 -0.62
N GLN A 14 4.97 -18.19 -1.80
CA GLN A 14 5.71 -18.21 -3.03
C GLN A 14 6.31 -16.82 -3.21
N PRO A 15 7.61 -16.73 -3.52
CA PRO A 15 8.23 -15.45 -3.77
C PRO A 15 7.52 -14.80 -4.96
N TRP A 16 6.72 -13.78 -4.67
CA TRP A 16 6.15 -12.92 -5.69
C TRP A 16 7.30 -12.28 -6.47
N ALA A 17 7.11 -12.09 -7.78
CA ALA A 17 8.12 -11.49 -8.61
C ALA A 17 8.51 -10.11 -8.07
N ALA A 18 9.81 -9.79 -8.06
CA ALA A 18 10.30 -8.54 -7.48
C ALA A 18 9.74 -7.32 -8.23
N ARG A 19 9.51 -7.48 -9.54
CA ARG A 19 8.82 -6.53 -10.38
C ARG A 19 7.73 -7.22 -11.21
N PRO A 20 6.60 -6.55 -11.51
CA PRO A 20 5.55 -7.13 -12.35
C PRO A 20 6.09 -7.61 -13.71
N GLU A 21 7.03 -6.88 -14.30
CA GLU A 21 7.60 -7.18 -15.62
C GLU A 21 8.37 -8.50 -15.64
N ASP A 22 8.86 -8.96 -14.49
CA ASP A 22 9.55 -10.25 -14.37
C ASP A 22 8.59 -11.43 -14.66
N LEU A 23 7.27 -11.25 -14.51
CA LEU A 23 6.27 -12.26 -14.86
C LEU A 23 6.19 -12.53 -16.37
N LEU A 24 6.72 -11.62 -17.20
CA LEU A 24 6.74 -11.71 -18.66
C LEU A 24 8.07 -12.25 -19.20
N ARG A 25 9.07 -12.41 -18.33
CA ARG A 25 10.40 -12.89 -18.69
C ARG A 25 10.37 -14.39 -18.97
N THR A 26 10.68 -14.78 -20.19
CA THR A 26 10.72 -16.20 -20.60
C THR A 26 12.04 -16.89 -20.27
N ASP A 27 13.06 -16.14 -19.86
CA ASP A 27 14.33 -16.65 -19.34
C ASP A 27 14.31 -16.86 -17.82
N LEU A 28 13.18 -16.60 -17.16
CA LEU A 28 12.95 -16.90 -15.75
C LEU A 28 11.93 -18.03 -15.62
N CYS A 29 12.09 -18.85 -14.59
CA CYS A 29 11.13 -19.89 -14.27
C CYS A 29 9.82 -19.24 -13.80
N PRO A 30 8.66 -19.53 -14.43
CA PRO A 30 7.41 -18.87 -14.09
C PRO A 30 6.88 -19.24 -12.68
N ALA A 31 7.41 -20.29 -12.05
CA ALA A 31 7.02 -20.68 -10.69
C ALA A 31 7.92 -20.09 -9.59
N CYS A 32 9.24 -20.05 -9.80
CA CYS A 32 10.20 -19.68 -8.74
C CYS A 32 11.13 -18.51 -9.10
N SER A 33 10.95 -17.91 -10.28
CA SER A 33 11.72 -16.77 -10.81
C SER A 33 13.24 -16.99 -10.90
N ALA A 34 13.72 -18.23 -10.83
CA ALA A 34 15.13 -18.53 -11.06
C ALA A 34 15.46 -18.47 -12.56
N PRO A 35 16.67 -18.03 -12.95
CA PRO A 35 17.12 -18.07 -14.33
C PRO A 35 17.01 -19.47 -14.94
N LEU A 36 16.45 -19.56 -16.14
CA LEU A 36 16.35 -20.79 -16.92
C LEU A 36 17.54 -20.87 -17.89
N GLY A 37 18.38 -21.88 -17.72
CA GLY A 37 19.37 -22.29 -18.71
C GLY A 37 18.90 -23.46 -19.61
N ALA A 38 17.73 -24.02 -19.32
CA ALA A 38 17.17 -25.20 -19.99
C ALA A 38 15.64 -25.21 -19.88
N LEU A 39 15.00 -26.17 -20.55
CA LEU A 39 13.53 -26.35 -20.55
C LEU A 39 12.99 -26.99 -19.25
N LEU A 40 13.86 -27.54 -18.40
CA LEU A 40 13.52 -28.01 -17.06
C LEU A 40 14.21 -27.09 -16.05
N CYS A 41 13.46 -26.52 -15.11
CA CYS A 41 14.03 -25.66 -14.08
C CYS A 41 14.87 -26.47 -13.08
N GLY A 42 16.16 -26.18 -12.98
CA GLY A 42 17.06 -26.84 -12.03
C GLY A 42 16.77 -26.52 -10.54
N ARG A 43 15.95 -25.50 -10.25
CA ARG A 43 15.60 -25.12 -8.86
C ARG A 43 14.32 -25.77 -8.34
N CYS A 44 13.24 -25.70 -9.12
CA CYS A 44 11.92 -26.20 -8.69
C CYS A 44 11.39 -27.36 -9.55
N GLY A 45 12.14 -27.82 -10.54
CA GLY A 45 11.78 -28.98 -11.37
C GLY A 45 10.63 -28.74 -12.37
N LEU A 46 10.19 -27.50 -12.56
CA LEU A 46 9.12 -27.19 -13.53
C LEU A 46 9.62 -27.39 -14.97
N ASP A 47 8.90 -28.20 -15.75
CA ASP A 47 9.14 -28.35 -17.19
C ASP A 47 8.30 -27.32 -17.96
N VAL A 48 8.96 -26.36 -18.60
CA VAL A 48 8.28 -25.28 -19.33
C VAL A 48 7.80 -25.70 -20.73
N ARG A 49 7.98 -26.96 -21.12
CA ARG A 49 7.38 -27.54 -22.33
C ARG A 49 5.94 -28.01 -22.11
N ALA A 50 5.47 -28.01 -20.86
CA ALA A 50 4.09 -28.37 -20.54
C ALA A 50 3.12 -27.49 -21.36
N PRO A 51 2.03 -28.06 -21.90
CA PRO A 51 1.10 -27.33 -22.77
C PRO A 51 0.49 -26.10 -22.08
N GLU A 52 0.42 -26.09 -20.75
CA GLU A 52 -0.07 -24.99 -19.93
C GLU A 52 0.86 -23.77 -19.92
N ALA A 53 2.12 -23.88 -20.38
CA ALA A 53 3.09 -22.79 -20.33
C ALA A 53 2.59 -21.52 -21.06
N ALA A 54 1.90 -21.68 -22.20
CA ALA A 54 1.30 -20.56 -22.91
C ALA A 54 0.17 -19.89 -22.11
N ALA A 55 -0.66 -20.70 -21.43
CA ALA A 55 -1.73 -20.20 -20.58
C ALA A 55 -1.20 -19.46 -19.34
N VAL A 56 -0.07 -19.92 -18.78
CA VAL A 56 0.63 -19.22 -17.69
C VAL A 56 1.14 -17.85 -18.16
N LEU A 57 1.79 -17.78 -19.32
CA LEU A 57 2.27 -16.49 -19.86
C LEU A 57 1.11 -15.52 -20.13
N GLU A 58 -0.02 -16.01 -20.61
CA GLU A 58 -1.21 -15.18 -20.83
C GLU A 58 -1.85 -14.72 -19.50
N ALA A 59 -1.85 -15.57 -18.47
CA ALA A 59 -2.25 -15.16 -17.13
C ALA A 59 -1.31 -14.08 -16.57
N SER A 60 0.01 -14.23 -16.77
CA SER A 60 1.00 -13.23 -16.38
C SER A 60 0.76 -11.88 -17.02
N ARG A 61 0.45 -11.82 -18.33
CA ARG A 61 0.11 -10.57 -19.03
C ARG A 61 -1.07 -9.86 -18.38
N ARG A 62 -2.16 -10.59 -18.14
CA ARG A 62 -3.35 -10.03 -17.48
C ARG A 62 -3.06 -9.50 -16.08
N ILE A 63 -2.16 -10.14 -15.33
CA ILE A 63 -1.72 -9.65 -14.02
C ILE A 63 -0.96 -8.33 -14.17
N VAL A 64 0.00 -8.25 -15.10
CA VAL A 64 0.77 -7.02 -15.35
C VAL A 64 -0.15 -5.86 -15.76
N ASP A 65 -1.10 -6.11 -16.68
CA ASP A 65 -2.08 -5.12 -17.10
C ASP A 65 -2.95 -4.65 -15.91
N SER A 66 -3.38 -5.57 -15.06
CA SER A 66 -4.18 -5.26 -13.87
C SER A 66 -3.40 -4.42 -12.85
N ILE A 67 -2.09 -4.67 -12.70
CA ILE A 67 -1.22 -3.87 -11.83
C ILE A 67 -1.05 -2.47 -12.41
N ALA A 68 -0.78 -2.34 -13.71
CA ALA A 68 -0.66 -1.05 -14.38
C ALA A 68 -1.95 -0.21 -14.26
N GLU A 69 -3.10 -0.85 -14.44
CA GLU A 69 -4.40 -0.21 -14.29
C GLU A 69 -4.64 0.26 -12.85
N ARG A 70 -4.30 -0.58 -11.85
CA ARG A 70 -4.38 -0.20 -10.44
C ARG A 70 -3.54 1.05 -10.15
N GLU A 71 -2.30 1.10 -10.61
CA GLU A 71 -1.42 2.26 -10.40
C GLU A 71 -1.99 3.52 -11.07
N ARG A 72 -2.56 3.39 -12.27
CA ARG A 72 -3.25 4.49 -12.96
C ARG A 72 -4.45 5.03 -12.15
N LEU A 73 -5.24 4.13 -11.56
CA LEU A 73 -6.38 4.49 -10.72
C LEU A 73 -5.94 5.18 -9.43
N LEU A 74 -4.92 4.66 -8.75
CA LEU A 74 -4.35 5.28 -7.56
C LEU A 74 -3.84 6.70 -7.85
N GLU A 75 -3.19 6.88 -8.99
CA GLU A 75 -2.70 8.18 -9.41
C GLU A 75 -3.85 9.15 -9.72
N ALA A 76 -4.95 8.67 -10.30
CA ALA A 76 -6.16 9.48 -10.45
C ALA A 76 -6.78 9.87 -9.10
N MET A 77 -6.83 8.95 -8.14
CA MET A 77 -7.33 9.22 -6.79
C MET A 77 -6.49 10.26 -6.05
N ARG A 78 -5.15 10.22 -6.21
CA ARG A 78 -4.25 11.24 -5.63
C ARG A 78 -4.55 12.62 -6.18
N ARG A 79 -4.60 12.76 -7.51
CA ARG A 79 -4.94 14.04 -8.15
C ARG A 79 -6.29 14.59 -7.70
N TRP A 80 -7.30 13.73 -7.60
CA TRP A 80 -8.62 14.11 -7.11
C TRP A 80 -8.55 14.59 -5.64
N SER A 81 -7.83 13.86 -4.80
CA SER A 81 -7.67 14.19 -3.39
C SER A 81 -6.93 15.52 -3.18
N ASP A 82 -5.93 15.80 -4.00
CA ASP A 82 -5.17 17.05 -3.97
C ASP A 82 -6.02 18.25 -4.40
N ALA A 83 -6.89 18.07 -5.40
CA ALA A 83 -7.87 19.09 -5.78
C ALA A 83 -8.86 19.34 -4.64
N ALA A 84 -9.46 18.28 -4.08
CA ALA A 84 -10.39 18.39 -2.97
C ALA A 84 -9.75 18.98 -1.71
N ALA A 85 -8.45 18.76 -1.47
CA ALA A 85 -7.72 19.40 -0.37
C ALA A 85 -7.55 20.90 -0.59
N ARG A 86 -7.18 21.33 -1.81
CA ARG A 86 -7.06 22.74 -2.16
C ARG A 86 -8.40 23.48 -2.04
N ASP A 87 -9.48 22.87 -2.51
CA ASP A 87 -10.83 23.46 -2.40
C ASP A 87 -11.25 23.63 -0.94
N ARG A 88 -10.97 22.63 -0.09
CA ARG A 88 -11.21 22.73 1.36
C ARG A 88 -10.42 23.87 2.02
N ILE A 89 -9.15 24.04 1.65
CA ILE A 89 -8.31 25.13 2.16
C ILE A 89 -8.85 26.49 1.72
N ALA A 90 -9.21 26.63 0.43
CA ALA A 90 -9.75 27.88 -0.11
C ALA A 90 -11.10 28.24 0.55
N SER A 91 -11.98 27.26 0.73
CA SER A 91 -13.26 27.47 1.43
C SER A 91 -13.06 27.86 2.89
N ALA A 92 -12.10 27.26 3.60
CA ALA A 92 -11.80 27.63 4.97
C ALA A 92 -11.26 29.06 5.08
N ALA A 93 -10.41 29.48 4.14
CA ALA A 93 -9.89 30.85 4.08
C ALA A 93 -11.00 31.88 3.78
N ALA A 94 -11.95 31.54 2.89
CA ALA A 94 -13.08 32.41 2.57
C ALA A 94 -14.08 32.56 3.73
N SER A 95 -14.27 31.50 4.52
CA SER A 95 -15.15 31.51 5.70
C SER A 95 -14.50 32.09 6.95
N ALA A 96 -13.18 32.37 6.93
CA ALA A 96 -12.51 33.04 8.02
C ALA A 96 -12.97 34.50 8.10
N VAL A 97 -13.96 34.78 8.96
CA VAL A 97 -14.31 36.15 9.33
C VAL A 97 -13.05 36.81 9.91
N PRO A 98 -12.63 37.99 9.43
CA PRO A 98 -11.51 38.69 10.04
C PRO A 98 -11.92 38.98 11.49
N VAL A 99 -11.28 38.31 12.44
CA VAL A 99 -11.33 38.73 13.83
C VAL A 99 -10.57 40.06 13.86
N THR A 100 -11.29 41.17 13.68
CA THR A 100 -10.82 42.47 14.15
C THR A 100 -10.43 42.26 15.60
N ALA A 101 -9.14 42.43 15.89
CA ALA A 101 -8.57 42.25 17.21
C ALA A 101 -9.43 42.98 18.25
N ALA A 102 -10.25 42.22 18.97
CA ALA A 102 -10.85 42.72 20.20
C ALA A 102 -9.68 42.96 21.16
N ALA A 103 -9.63 44.18 21.69
CA ALA A 103 -8.61 44.64 22.62
C ALA A 103 -8.34 43.58 23.72
N PRO A 104 -7.08 43.46 24.21
CA PRO A 104 -6.76 42.48 25.24
C PRO A 104 -7.57 42.80 26.49
N VAL A 105 -8.55 41.95 26.80
CA VAL A 105 -9.10 41.90 28.15
C VAL A 105 -8.04 41.22 29.01
N THR A 106 -7.42 42.01 29.88
CA THR A 106 -6.46 41.55 30.89
C THR A 106 -7.19 40.62 31.87
N GLY A 107 -7.26 39.33 31.53
CA GLY A 107 -7.72 38.28 32.42
C GLY A 107 -6.60 37.93 33.41
N ALA A 108 -6.90 38.07 34.70
CA ALA A 108 -6.01 37.73 35.81
C ALA A 108 -5.54 36.25 35.74
N PRO A 109 -4.33 35.95 36.25
CA PRO A 109 -3.77 34.60 36.18
C PRO A 109 -4.57 33.64 37.05
N VAL A 110 -5.07 32.56 36.44
CA VAL A 110 -5.63 31.43 37.17
C VAL A 110 -4.46 30.54 37.57
N GLU A 111 -4.23 30.42 38.88
CA GLU A 111 -3.20 29.55 39.46
C GLU A 111 -3.37 28.10 39.01
N ALA A 112 -2.26 27.49 38.61
CA ALA A 112 -2.16 26.06 38.32
C ALA A 112 -1.97 25.28 39.62
N PRO A 113 -2.80 24.26 39.92
CA PRO A 113 -2.44 23.30 40.95
C PRO A 113 -1.56 22.19 40.36
N GLY A 114 -0.29 22.22 40.76
CA GLY A 114 0.35 21.06 41.39
C GLY A 114 0.96 20.00 40.48
N THR A 115 2.26 20.14 40.25
CA THR A 115 3.18 19.04 39.92
C THR A 115 3.15 17.97 41.02
N VAL A 116 2.99 16.69 40.66
CA VAL A 116 3.59 15.59 41.42
C VAL A 116 4.50 14.81 40.48
N ALA A 117 5.78 14.76 40.83
CA ALA A 117 6.81 14.00 40.15
C ALA A 117 7.14 12.72 40.93
N SER A 118 7.49 11.68 40.18
CA SER A 118 8.27 10.47 40.56
C SER A 118 7.54 9.44 41.45
N ALA A 119 7.74 8.12 41.36
CA ALA A 119 8.79 7.30 40.78
C ALA A 119 8.25 5.87 40.52
N GLY A 120 8.95 5.04 39.72
CA GLY A 120 8.80 3.58 39.83
C GLY A 120 9.27 2.77 38.63
N SER A 121 10.55 2.42 38.61
CA SER A 121 11.18 1.47 37.69
C SER A 121 10.81 0.01 38.00
N GLY A 122 10.51 -0.77 36.95
CA GLY A 122 10.85 -2.19 36.76
C GLY A 122 10.24 -3.26 37.70
N PRO A 123 10.52 -4.55 37.46
CA PRO A 123 11.30 -5.18 36.38
C PRO A 123 10.48 -5.68 35.18
#